data_AF-A0A1Y4NJR9-F1
#
_entry.id   AF-A0A1Y4NJR9-F1
#
_cell.length_a   1.000
_cell.length_b   1.000
_cell.length_c   1.000
_cell.angle_alpha   90.00
_cell.angle_beta   90.00
_cell.angle_gamma   90.00
#
_symmetry.space_group_name_H-M   'P 1'
#
loop_
_entity.id
_entity.type
_entity.pdbx_description
1 polymer ?
#
loop_
_entity_poly.entity_id
_entity_poly.type
_entity_poly.pdbx_seq_one_letter_code
_entity_poly.pdbx_strand_id
1 'polypeptide(L)'
;MVKRSMREMTEFVERDFNHPCIVTWVPVNESWGVRNIQTEPHQQHYAQMMVHLLKAIDGTRLVSANDGWEQIEDTDICAVHDYSLLPHTMEKYDDMENILNGIPENRILFAEGHKYQGQAIVMTEYGGIAFDDRDEAGRRLYCRSNPCGSVRCPAGKYLCNEGCVPKSGKIS
;
A
#
# COMPACT_ATOMS: atom_id res chain seq x y z
N MET A 1 7.34 21.94 12.29
CA MET A 1 7.42 20.57 11.76
C MET A 1 8.85 20.04 11.90
N VAL A 2 9.77 20.44 11.02
CA VAL A 2 11.19 19.99 10.97
C VAL A 2 11.83 19.69 12.34
N LYS A 3 12.02 20.71 13.21
CA LYS A 3 12.70 20.53 14.50
C LYS A 3 12.08 19.46 15.40
N ARG A 4 10.75 19.38 15.40
CA ARG A 4 10.02 18.41 16.24
C ARG A 4 10.18 17.01 15.69
N SER A 5 9.97 16.84 14.39
CA SER A 5 10.11 15.55 13.72
C SER A 5 11.52 14.99 13.83
N MET A 6 12.56 15.84 13.69
CA MET A 6 13.95 15.40 13.87
C MET A 6 14.19 14.86 15.28
N ARG A 7 13.75 15.60 16.30
CA ARG A 7 13.90 15.18 17.69
C ARG A 7 13.16 13.86 17.96
N GLU A 8 11.89 13.78 17.55
CA GLU A 8 11.08 12.57 17.75
C GLU A 8 11.68 11.36 17.01
N MET A 9 12.24 11.54 15.82
CA MET A 9 12.91 10.48 15.07
C MET A 9 14.21 10.03 15.74
N THR A 10 15.04 10.96 16.23
CA THR A 10 16.25 10.62 16.97
C THR A 10 15.92 9.86 18.25
N GLU A 11 14.96 10.32 19.04
CA GLU A 11 14.50 9.63 20.26
C GLU A 11 13.94 8.22 19.95
N PHE A 12 13.23 8.06 18.83
CA PHE A 12 12.71 6.77 18.38
C PHE A 12 13.83 5.78 18.05
N VAL A 13 14.83 6.21 17.28
CA VAL A 13 15.99 5.38 16.94
C VAL A 13 16.81 5.04 18.18
N GLU A 14 17.11 6.01 19.04
CA GLU A 14 17.89 5.78 20.26
C GLU A 14 17.24 4.75 21.19
N ARG A 15 15.91 4.82 21.34
CA ARG A 15 15.14 3.87 22.14
C ARG A 15 15.21 2.46 21.54
N ASP A 16 15.13 2.35 20.23
CA ASP A 16 14.90 1.09 19.54
C ASP A 16 16.16 0.47 18.92
N PHE A 17 17.31 1.16 18.97
CA PHE A 17 18.55 0.80 18.29
C PHE A 17 19.04 -0.65 18.52
N ASN A 18 18.88 -1.16 19.74
CA ASN A 18 19.39 -2.48 20.13
C ASN A 18 18.43 -3.64 19.81
N HIS A 19 17.32 -3.40 19.11
CA HIS A 19 16.40 -4.46 18.71
C HIS A 19 16.86 -5.09 17.38
N PRO A 20 17.28 -6.38 17.38
CA PRO A 20 17.78 -7.03 16.18
C PRO A 20 16.68 -7.36 15.16
N CYS A 21 15.40 -7.33 15.57
CA CYS A 21 14.27 -7.53 14.67
C CYS A 21 13.96 -6.32 13.79
N ILE A 22 14.50 -5.13 14.12
CA ILE A 22 14.33 -3.93 13.32
C ILE A 22 15.39 -3.96 12.23
N VAL A 23 14.96 -3.87 10.97
CA VAL A 23 15.84 -3.90 9.79
C VAL A 23 15.73 -2.65 8.92
N THR A 24 14.66 -1.88 9.09
CA THR A 24 14.34 -0.70 8.27
C THR A 24 13.71 0.39 9.12
N TRP A 25 14.04 1.65 8.83
CA TRP A 25 13.40 2.85 9.37
C TRP A 25 12.51 3.52 8.32
N VAL A 26 11.33 3.98 8.72
CA VAL A 26 10.34 4.59 7.82
C VAL A 26 9.88 5.95 8.38
N PRO A 27 10.48 7.08 7.94
CA PRO A 27 10.15 8.40 8.48
C PRO A 27 8.83 8.98 7.97
N VAL A 28 8.36 8.58 6.79
CA VAL A 28 7.10 9.03 6.18
C VAL A 28 6.39 7.85 5.54
N ASN A 29 5.06 7.82 5.66
CA ASN A 29 4.17 6.86 5.02
C ASN A 29 3.19 7.63 4.14
N GLU A 30 2.96 7.20 2.90
CA GLU A 30 1.87 7.68 2.03
C GLU A 30 1.75 9.21 1.90
N SER A 31 2.87 9.92 1.99
CA SER A 31 2.94 11.38 1.96
C SER A 31 2.21 12.08 3.13
N TRP A 32 1.90 11.37 4.23
CA TRP A 32 1.28 11.98 5.41
C TRP A 32 2.24 12.99 6.07
N GLY A 33 1.81 14.26 6.11
CA GLY A 33 2.64 15.38 6.58
C GLY A 33 3.46 16.05 5.47
N VAL A 34 3.53 15.44 4.28
CA VAL A 34 4.18 15.95 3.07
C VAL A 34 3.30 15.72 1.83
N ARG A 35 2.04 16.16 1.91
CA ARG A 35 0.99 15.86 0.92
C ARG A 35 1.27 16.32 -0.51
N ASN A 36 2.21 17.23 -0.70
CA ASN A 36 2.57 17.78 -2.00
C ASN A 36 3.98 17.35 -2.43
N ILE A 37 4.58 16.33 -1.78
CA ILE A 37 5.95 15.88 -2.05
C ILE A 37 6.18 15.53 -3.52
N GLN A 38 5.13 15.10 -4.22
CA GLN A 38 5.21 14.84 -5.65
C GLN A 38 5.77 16.04 -6.44
N THR A 39 5.37 17.27 -6.13
CA THR A 39 5.71 18.47 -6.92
C THR A 39 6.44 19.56 -6.13
N GLU A 40 6.41 19.52 -4.80
CA GLU A 40 6.96 20.58 -3.95
C GLU A 40 8.37 20.26 -3.44
N PRO A 41 9.42 20.97 -3.92
CA PRO A 41 10.80 20.67 -3.55
C PRO A 41 11.07 20.80 -2.05
N HIS A 42 10.37 21.70 -1.36
CA HIS A 42 10.53 21.88 0.08
C HIS A 42 10.12 20.63 0.89
N GLN A 43 9.16 19.85 0.38
CA GLN A 43 8.72 18.60 1.02
C GLN A 43 9.63 17.43 0.64
N GLN A 44 10.14 17.42 -0.59
CA GLN A 44 11.19 16.49 -1.01
C GLN A 44 12.45 16.67 -0.15
N HIS A 45 12.90 17.91 0.06
CA HIS A 45 14.03 18.20 0.95
C HIS A 45 13.78 17.78 2.40
N TYR A 46 12.54 17.83 2.88
CA TYR A 46 12.20 17.29 4.20
C TYR A 46 12.41 15.77 4.26
N ALA A 47 11.97 15.03 3.24
CA ALA A 47 12.21 13.58 3.16
C ALA A 47 13.71 13.26 3.07
N GLN A 48 14.47 14.00 2.25
CA GLN A 48 15.92 13.83 2.12
C GLN A 48 16.64 14.08 3.45
N MET A 49 16.26 15.15 4.14
CA MET A 49 16.78 15.45 5.48
C MET A 49 16.51 14.30 6.46
N MET A 50 15.33 13.68 6.45
CA MET A 50 15.03 12.54 7.30
C MET A 50 15.86 11.30 6.96
N VAL A 51 16.02 11.00 5.67
CA VAL A 51 16.87 9.90 5.21
C VAL A 51 18.31 10.10 5.67
N HIS A 52 18.88 11.28 5.45
CA HIS A 52 20.26 11.56 5.86
C HIS A 52 20.43 11.62 7.38
N LEU A 53 19.44 12.11 8.12
CA LEU A 53 19.45 12.04 9.59
C LEU A 53 19.50 10.60 10.06
N LEU A 54 18.61 9.74 9.56
CA LEU A 54 18.54 8.33 9.92
C LEU A 54 19.84 7.60 9.58
N LYS A 55 20.37 7.78 8.36
CA LYS A 55 21.65 7.20 7.95
C LYS A 55 22.84 7.70 8.78
N ALA A 56 22.77 8.91 9.32
CA ALA A 56 23.82 9.47 10.18
C ALA A 56 23.79 8.91 11.61
N ILE A 57 22.61 8.64 12.17
CA ILE A 57 22.46 8.13 13.55
C ILE A 57 22.41 6.60 13.62
N ASP A 58 21.97 5.93 12.55
CA ASP A 58 22.02 4.48 12.37
C ASP A 58 22.38 4.14 10.93
N GLY A 59 23.68 3.98 10.67
CA GLY A 59 24.19 3.57 9.36
C GLY A 59 24.10 2.06 9.08
N THR A 60 23.44 1.28 9.94
CA THR A 60 23.42 -0.20 9.83
C THR A 60 22.12 -0.76 9.26
N ARG A 61 21.07 0.06 9.17
CA ARG A 61 19.71 -0.33 8.73
C ARG A 61 19.27 0.46 7.51
N LEU A 62 18.32 -0.11 6.77
CA LEU A 62 17.76 0.51 5.57
C LEU A 62 16.82 1.66 5.95
N VAL A 63 16.60 2.59 5.02
CA VAL A 63 15.60 3.66 5.14
C VAL A 63 14.62 3.63 3.97
N SER A 64 13.33 3.51 4.26
CA SER A 64 12.23 3.69 3.29
C SER A 64 11.66 5.09 3.45
N ALA A 65 12.00 6.02 2.55
CA ALA A 65 11.83 7.45 2.78
C ALA A 65 10.37 7.91 2.91
N ASN A 66 9.54 7.56 1.91
CA ASN A 66 8.10 7.81 1.87
C ASN A 66 7.45 6.52 1.40
N ASP A 67 7.04 5.68 2.35
CA ASP A 67 6.58 4.33 2.03
C ASP A 67 5.29 4.38 1.18
N GLY A 68 5.27 3.59 0.11
CA GLY A 68 4.14 3.41 -0.81
C GLY A 68 4.23 4.14 -2.15
N TRP A 69 4.57 5.44 -2.18
CA TRP A 69 4.58 6.26 -3.40
C TRP A 69 5.30 7.60 -3.25
N GLU A 70 5.45 8.35 -4.35
CA GLU A 70 5.99 9.72 -4.39
C GLU A 70 7.34 9.83 -3.66
N GLN A 71 8.21 8.85 -3.91
CA GLN A 71 9.49 8.66 -3.22
C GLN A 71 10.58 9.57 -3.78
N ILE A 72 11.57 9.87 -2.93
CA ILE A 72 12.84 10.49 -3.32
C ILE A 72 13.86 9.41 -3.67
N GLU A 73 14.84 9.73 -4.52
CA GLU A 73 15.83 8.74 -4.98
C GLU A 73 16.82 8.27 -3.89
N ASP A 74 16.97 9.04 -2.81
CA ASP A 74 17.88 8.71 -1.69
C ASP A 74 17.38 7.54 -0.79
N THR A 75 16.13 7.09 -0.99
CA THR A 75 15.54 5.92 -0.33
C THR A 75 16.30 4.65 -0.67
N ASP A 76 16.37 3.68 0.24
CA ASP A 76 16.98 2.37 -0.04
C ASP A 76 15.95 1.37 -0.63
N ILE A 77 14.66 1.61 -0.39
CA ILE A 77 13.54 0.77 -0.82
C ILE A 77 12.61 1.59 -1.70
N CYS A 78 12.24 1.03 -2.85
CA CYS A 78 11.12 1.48 -3.67
C CYS A 78 9.86 0.74 -3.20
N ALA A 79 9.20 1.32 -2.21
CA ALA A 79 7.99 0.77 -1.62
C ALA A 79 6.79 0.97 -2.57
N VAL A 80 5.91 -0.02 -2.62
CA VAL A 80 4.70 -0.04 -3.44
C VAL A 80 3.50 -0.41 -2.58
N HIS A 81 2.46 0.43 -2.60
CA HIS A 81 1.15 0.13 -2.03
C HIS A 81 0.17 -0.15 -3.16
N ASP A 82 -0.51 -1.30 -3.11
CA ASP A 82 -1.54 -1.64 -4.11
C ASP A 82 -2.68 -2.48 -3.49
N TYR A 83 -3.80 -1.83 -3.23
CA TYR A 83 -5.04 -2.45 -2.74
C TYR A 83 -5.96 -2.89 -3.89
N SER A 84 -5.59 -2.60 -5.14
CA SER A 84 -6.23 -3.14 -6.34
C SER A 84 -5.65 -4.50 -6.78
N LEU A 85 -4.77 -5.08 -5.97
CA LEU A 85 -4.11 -6.35 -6.25
C LEU A 85 -5.09 -7.53 -6.23
N LEU A 86 -5.53 -7.95 -7.41
CA LEU A 86 -6.36 -9.13 -7.64
C LEU A 86 -5.58 -10.18 -8.45
N PRO A 87 -5.96 -11.47 -8.39
CA PRO A 87 -5.25 -12.53 -9.13
C PRO A 87 -5.11 -12.27 -10.64
N HIS A 88 -6.04 -11.52 -11.23
CA HIS A 88 -6.04 -11.17 -12.67
C HIS A 88 -5.31 -9.85 -12.98
N THR A 89 -4.79 -9.15 -11.98
CA THR A 89 -3.98 -7.93 -12.14
C THR A 89 -2.53 -8.15 -11.75
N MET A 90 -2.12 -9.40 -11.47
CA MET A 90 -0.75 -9.73 -11.04
C MET A 90 0.29 -9.48 -12.14
N GLU A 91 -0.11 -9.58 -13.41
CA GLU A 91 0.78 -9.43 -14.58
C GLU A 91 1.50 -8.07 -14.60
N LYS A 92 0.97 -7.03 -13.94
CA LYS A 92 1.63 -5.72 -13.82
C LYS A 92 2.93 -5.73 -13.00
N TYR A 93 3.20 -6.81 -12.25
CA TYR A 93 4.44 -6.99 -11.48
C TYR A 93 5.41 -7.99 -12.09
N ASP A 94 5.05 -8.62 -13.22
CA ASP A 94 5.93 -9.58 -13.88
C ASP A 94 7.12 -8.90 -14.57
N ASP A 95 7.04 -7.58 -14.75
CA ASP A 95 8.06 -6.77 -15.40
C ASP A 95 8.33 -5.46 -14.66
N MET A 96 9.61 -5.10 -14.58
CA MET A 96 10.08 -3.92 -13.86
C MET A 96 9.61 -2.62 -14.51
N GLU A 97 9.54 -2.57 -15.84
CA GLU A 97 9.09 -1.38 -16.56
C GLU A 97 7.60 -1.12 -16.29
N ASN A 98 6.79 -2.17 -16.21
CA ASN A 98 5.37 -2.07 -15.82
C ASN A 98 5.18 -1.55 -14.39
N ILE A 99 6.04 -1.95 -13.44
CA ILE A 99 5.99 -1.44 -12.07
C ILE A 99 6.37 0.05 -12.05
N LEU A 100 7.49 0.40 -12.66
CA LEU A 100 8.07 1.75 -12.60
C LEU A 100 7.24 2.78 -13.37
N ASN A 101 6.64 2.39 -14.49
CA ASN A 101 5.72 3.23 -15.27
C ASN A 101 4.26 3.08 -14.83
N GLY A 102 3.99 2.16 -13.90
CA GLY A 102 2.68 1.94 -13.33
C GLY A 102 2.23 3.11 -12.48
N ILE A 103 0.94 3.13 -12.17
CA ILE A 103 0.33 4.10 -11.28
C ILE A 103 -0.46 3.35 -10.18
N PRO A 104 0.22 2.57 -9.30
CA PRO A 104 -0.46 1.88 -8.20
C PRO A 104 -1.30 2.88 -7.40
N GLU A 105 -2.57 2.56 -7.15
CA GLU A 105 -3.51 3.47 -6.45
C GLU A 105 -3.63 4.89 -7.06
N ASN A 106 -3.37 5.05 -8.36
CA ASN A 106 -3.28 6.35 -9.05
C ASN A 106 -2.19 7.28 -8.48
N ARG A 107 -1.13 6.71 -7.89
CA ARG A 107 0.06 7.43 -7.43
C ARG A 107 1.30 7.03 -8.23
N ILE A 108 2.13 8.03 -8.52
CA ILE A 108 3.43 7.83 -9.18
C ILE A 108 4.43 7.36 -8.11
N LEU A 109 5.33 6.44 -8.45
CA LEU A 109 6.27 5.88 -7.49
C LEU A 109 7.35 6.87 -7.02
N PHE A 110 7.81 7.76 -7.90
CA PHE A 110 8.84 8.75 -7.61
C PHE A 110 8.33 10.19 -7.80
N ALA A 111 8.74 11.06 -6.89
CA ALA A 111 8.48 12.49 -6.94
C ALA A 111 9.15 13.15 -8.17
N GLU A 112 8.61 14.28 -8.61
CA GLU A 112 9.20 15.03 -9.73
C GLU A 112 10.67 15.37 -9.44
N GLY A 113 11.53 15.10 -10.42
CA GLY A 113 12.98 15.27 -10.29
C GLY A 113 13.71 14.08 -9.66
N HIS A 114 12.99 13.07 -9.18
CA HIS A 114 13.54 11.83 -8.64
C HIS A 114 13.23 10.67 -9.58
N LYS A 115 14.03 9.61 -9.50
CA LYS A 115 13.84 8.40 -10.30
C LYS A 115 14.36 7.17 -9.58
N TYR A 116 13.97 6.02 -10.09
CA TYR A 116 14.56 4.75 -9.70
C TYR A 116 16.07 4.72 -10.02
N GLN A 117 16.87 4.34 -9.03
CA GLN A 117 18.34 4.25 -9.07
C GLN A 117 18.84 2.83 -8.76
N GLY A 118 17.95 1.83 -8.74
CA GLY A 118 18.30 0.44 -8.40
C GLY A 118 17.96 0.03 -6.97
N GLN A 119 17.07 0.77 -6.30
CA GLN A 119 16.55 0.42 -4.97
C GLN A 119 15.84 -0.94 -4.99
N ALA A 120 15.77 -1.63 -3.85
CA ALA A 120 14.96 -2.84 -3.79
C ALA A 120 13.47 -2.49 -3.92
N ILE A 121 12.75 -3.11 -4.86
CA ILE A 121 11.30 -2.94 -4.98
C ILE A 121 10.61 -3.89 -4.00
N VAL A 122 9.74 -3.35 -3.14
CA VAL A 122 9.01 -4.13 -2.13
C VAL A 122 7.55 -3.70 -2.12
N MET A 123 6.63 -4.68 -2.22
CA MET A 123 5.22 -4.46 -1.94
C MET A 123 5.02 -4.41 -0.43
N THR A 124 4.96 -3.21 0.13
CA THR A 124 4.88 -2.99 1.58
C THR A 124 3.45 -3.00 2.10
N GLU A 125 2.49 -2.60 1.26
CA GLU A 125 1.07 -2.75 1.54
C GLU A 125 0.29 -3.32 0.36
N TYR A 126 -0.53 -4.31 0.64
CA TYR A 126 -1.55 -4.84 -0.26
C TYR A 126 -2.60 -5.53 0.60
N GLY A 127 -3.83 -5.58 0.13
CA GLY A 127 -4.88 -6.27 0.87
C GLY A 127 -6.27 -5.97 0.36
N GLY A 128 -7.25 -6.51 1.08
CA GLY A 128 -8.66 -6.28 0.80
C GLY A 128 -9.50 -6.59 2.02
N ILE A 129 -10.74 -6.09 2.02
CA ILE A 129 -11.69 -6.36 3.10
C ILE A 129 -12.27 -7.76 2.91
N ALA A 130 -11.95 -8.67 3.83
CA ALA A 130 -12.60 -9.97 3.89
C ALA A 130 -13.99 -9.79 4.51
N PHE A 131 -15.04 -9.85 3.68
CA PHE A 131 -16.40 -9.96 4.19
C PHE A 131 -16.65 -11.40 4.63
N ASP A 132 -17.19 -11.56 5.83
CA ASP A 132 -17.82 -12.82 6.18
C ASP A 132 -19.05 -12.94 5.31
N ASP A 133 -18.97 -13.86 4.36
CA ASP A 133 -20.11 -14.20 3.57
C ASP A 133 -21.17 -14.91 4.41
N ARG A 134 -20.96 -15.27 5.66
CA ARG A 134 -21.96 -16.05 6.40
C ARG A 134 -23.18 -15.24 6.82
N ASP A 135 -24.37 -15.80 6.60
CA ASP A 135 -25.60 -15.29 7.21
C ASP A 135 -25.64 -15.56 8.73
N GLU A 136 -26.68 -15.09 9.42
CA GLU A 136 -26.90 -15.33 10.87
C GLU A 136 -26.89 -16.82 11.27
N ALA A 137 -27.03 -17.74 10.31
CA ALA A 137 -26.99 -19.19 10.50
C ALA A 137 -25.62 -19.81 10.15
N GLY A 138 -24.59 -19.01 9.85
CA GLY A 138 -23.25 -19.49 9.52
C GLY A 138 -23.07 -19.96 8.08
N ARG A 139 -24.00 -19.67 7.15
CA ARG A 139 -23.96 -20.15 5.77
C ARG A 139 -23.34 -19.14 4.82
N ARG A 140 -22.34 -19.59 4.07
CA ARG A 140 -21.53 -18.81 3.12
C ARG A 140 -22.36 -18.18 1.97
N LEU A 141 -22.64 -16.87 2.04
CA LEU A 141 -23.20 -15.97 1.02
C LEU A 141 -22.10 -15.47 0.07
N TYR A 142 -21.69 -16.28 -0.90
CA TYR A 142 -20.72 -15.82 -1.90
C TYR A 142 -21.18 -14.52 -2.58
N CYS A 143 -20.62 -13.37 -2.17
CA CYS A 143 -20.73 -12.10 -2.86
C CYS A 143 -19.37 -11.83 -3.50
N ARG A 144 -19.21 -12.21 -4.77
CA ARG A 144 -18.10 -11.70 -5.56
C ARG A 144 -18.43 -10.27 -5.96
N SER A 145 -17.55 -9.36 -5.57
CA SER A 145 -17.41 -8.02 -6.11
C SER A 145 -17.31 -8.07 -7.63
N ASN A 146 -18.44 -7.87 -8.31
CA ASN A 146 -18.49 -7.21 -9.61
C ASN A 146 -19.90 -6.65 -9.83
N PRO A 147 -20.04 -5.39 -10.29
CA PRO A 147 -21.31 -4.84 -10.70
C PRO A 147 -21.65 -5.41 -12.09
N CYS A 148 -22.08 -6.68 -12.15
CA CYS A 148 -22.49 -7.26 -13.42
C CYS A 148 -23.94 -6.88 -13.72
N GLY A 149 -24.14 -6.28 -14.89
CA GLY A 149 -25.37 -5.68 -15.37
C GLY A 149 -26.64 -6.52 -15.21
N SER A 150 -27.73 -5.79 -14.93
CA SER A 150 -29.08 -5.93 -15.51
C SER A 150 -29.82 -7.28 -15.49
N VAL A 151 -29.36 -8.35 -14.85
CA VAL A 151 -30.17 -9.58 -14.71
C VAL A 151 -30.96 -9.55 -13.40
N ARG A 152 -32.19 -9.04 -13.45
CA ARG A 152 -33.15 -9.15 -12.33
C ARG A 152 -33.71 -10.57 -12.27
N CYS A 153 -33.42 -11.30 -11.19
CA CYS A 153 -34.18 -12.51 -10.87
C CYS A 153 -35.60 -12.15 -10.40
N PRO A 154 -36.62 -12.98 -10.69
CA PRO A 154 -37.97 -12.82 -10.15
C PRO A 154 -37.98 -12.79 -8.62
N ALA A 155 -38.99 -12.12 -8.03
CA ALA A 155 -39.17 -12.04 -6.59
C ALA A 155 -39.15 -13.45 -5.96
N GLY A 156 -38.28 -13.65 -4.96
CA GLY A 156 -38.11 -14.94 -4.29
C GLY A 156 -37.00 -15.83 -4.84
N LYS A 157 -36.11 -15.31 -5.71
CA LYS A 157 -34.92 -16.03 -6.21
C LYS A 157 -33.63 -15.20 -6.09
N TYR A 158 -32.48 -15.87 -5.99
CA TYR A 158 -31.14 -15.27 -6.06
C TYR A 158 -30.43 -15.66 -7.37
N LEU A 159 -29.59 -14.77 -7.90
CA LEU A 159 -28.76 -15.05 -9.07
C LEU A 159 -27.48 -15.77 -8.62
N CYS A 160 -27.25 -16.99 -9.12
CA CYS A 160 -26.02 -17.76 -8.91
C CYS A 160 -25.39 -18.10 -10.27
N ASN A 161 -24.16 -18.64 -10.27
CA ASN A 161 -23.40 -18.99 -11.49
C ASN A 161 -24.18 -19.86 -12.51
N GLU A 162 -25.19 -20.61 -12.06
CA GLU A 162 -26.02 -21.51 -12.89
C GLU A 162 -27.44 -20.98 -13.18
N GLY A 163 -27.77 -19.75 -12.77
CA GLY A 163 -29.08 -19.11 -12.99
C GLY A 163 -29.82 -18.71 -11.71
N CYS A 164 -31.11 -18.38 -11.82
CA CYS A 164 -31.93 -17.93 -10.69
C CYS A 164 -32.42 -19.11 -9.83
N VAL A 165 -32.00 -19.16 -8.56
CA VAL A 165 -32.28 -20.26 -7.61
C VAL A 165 -33.37 -19.85 -6.61
N PRO A 166 -34.34 -20.72 -6.24
CA PRO A 166 -35.38 -20.41 -5.25
C PRO A 166 -34.81 -20.06 -3.86
N LYS A 167 -35.44 -19.10 -3.16
CA LYS A 167 -35.31 -18.93 -1.71
C LYS A 167 -35.88 -20.18 -1.03
N SER A 168 -35.07 -21.19 -0.79
CA SER A 168 -35.53 -22.42 -0.15
C SER A 168 -36.03 -22.12 1.26
N GLY A 169 -37.35 -22.23 1.43
CA GLY A 169 -37.98 -22.45 2.73
C GLY A 169 -37.62 -23.83 3.25
N LYS A 170 -37.44 -23.90 4.57
CA LYS A 170 -37.27 -25.08 5.45
C LYS A 170 -37.54 -26.44 4.79
N ILE A 171 -36.56 -27.35 4.88
CA ILE A 171 -36.77 -28.79 4.70
C ILE A 171 -36.67 -29.42 6.10
N SER A 172 -37.73 -30.13 6.49
CA SER A 172 -37.82 -31.04 7.64
C SER A 172 -36.86 -32.21 7.53
#